data_AF-A0A7H4MBG7-F1
#
_entry.id   AF-A0A7H4MBG7-F1
#
_cell.length_a   1.000
_cell.length_b   1.000
_cell.length_c   1.000
_cell.angle_alpha   90.00
_cell.angle_beta   90.00
_cell.angle_gamma   90.00
#
_symmetry.space_group_name_H-M   'P 1'
#
loop_
_entity.id
_entity.type
_entity.pdbx_description
1 polymer ?
#
loop_
_entity_poly.entity_id
_entity_poly.type
_entity_poly.pdbx_seq_one_letter_code
_entity_poly.pdbx_strand_id
1 'polypeptide(L)'
;MLTVHHLNQSRSQRVLWALEELQLPYQIVRYQREKSMLAPAALKKVHPLGKSPVLEDNGYVLAESGAILEYLQETWDSGGLLKPQAIEDKLQYRFWLPLCRRLADAAAVNEAGVRQPG
;
A
#
# COMPACT_ATOMS: atom_id res chain seq x y z
N MET A 1 -9.80 -11.47 -9.47
CA MET A 1 -8.86 -11.99 -8.45
C MET A 1 -7.78 -10.95 -8.27
N LEU A 2 -7.59 -10.48 -7.04
CA LEU A 2 -6.67 -9.38 -6.74
C LEU A 2 -5.21 -9.87 -6.76
N THR A 3 -4.34 -9.15 -7.46
CA THR A 3 -2.89 -9.42 -7.49
C THR A 3 -2.10 -8.19 -7.08
N VAL A 4 -1.27 -8.31 -6.05
CA VAL A 4 -0.41 -7.24 -5.57
C VAL A 4 1.03 -7.49 -6.00
N HIS A 5 1.58 -6.56 -6.78
CA HIS A 5 2.98 -6.57 -7.19
C HIS A 5 3.81 -5.85 -6.13
N HIS A 6 4.51 -6.63 -5.30
CA HIS A 6 5.34 -6.17 -4.20
C HIS A 6 6.81 -6.09 -4.61
N LEU A 7 7.44 -4.92 -4.48
CA LEU A 7 8.89 -4.77 -4.58
C LEU A 7 9.52 -4.70 -3.19
N ASN A 8 10.67 -5.33 -2.97
CA ASN A 8 11.41 -5.18 -1.72
C ASN A 8 11.79 -3.70 -1.47
N GLN A 9 11.77 -3.29 -0.19
CA GLN A 9 11.94 -1.88 0.20
C GLN A 9 10.98 -0.97 -0.57
N SER A 10 9.69 -1.34 -0.55
CA SER A 10 8.61 -0.53 -1.10
C SER A 10 7.51 -0.32 -0.07
N ARG A 11 6.61 0.62 -0.38
CA ARG A 11 5.52 1.05 0.49
C ARG A 11 4.23 0.29 0.20
N SER A 12 4.33 -0.97 -0.22
CA SER A 12 3.17 -1.81 -0.53
C SER A 12 2.42 -2.28 0.70
N GLN A 13 3.05 -2.21 1.88
CA GLN A 13 2.51 -2.76 3.13
C GLN A 13 1.10 -2.24 3.42
N ARG A 14 0.84 -0.96 3.15
CA ARG A 14 -0.49 -0.38 3.36
C ARG A 14 -1.59 -0.99 2.51
N VAL A 15 -1.27 -1.41 1.28
CA VAL A 15 -2.24 -2.08 0.41
C VAL A 15 -2.49 -3.48 0.93
N LEU A 16 -1.44 -4.19 1.36
CA LEU A 16 -1.58 -5.51 1.97
C LEU A 16 -2.47 -5.43 3.22
N TRP A 17 -2.22 -4.50 4.14
CA TRP A 17 -3.07 -4.32 5.32
C TRP A 17 -4.52 -4.00 4.96
N ALA A 18 -4.77 -3.12 4.00
CA ALA A 18 -6.14 -2.83 3.58
C ALA A 18 -6.85 -4.08 3.02
N LEU A 19 -6.14 -4.96 2.30
CA LEU A 19 -6.70 -6.21 1.81
C LEU A 19 -7.00 -7.20 2.96
N GLU A 20 -6.13 -7.28 3.97
CA GLU A 20 -6.34 -8.09 5.17
C GLU A 20 -7.53 -7.60 5.99
N GLU A 21 -7.63 -6.27 6.24
CA GLU A 21 -8.74 -5.65 6.97
C GLU A 21 -10.09 -5.89 6.27
N LEU A 22 -10.11 -5.82 4.94
CA LEU A 22 -11.28 -6.13 4.13
C LEU A 22 -11.50 -7.64 3.92
N GLN A 23 -10.60 -8.49 4.46
CA GLN A 23 -10.64 -9.95 4.33
C GLN A 23 -10.73 -10.43 2.87
N LEU A 24 -10.09 -9.71 1.96
CA LEU A 24 -10.13 -10.00 0.54
C LEU A 24 -9.09 -11.06 0.18
N PRO A 25 -9.43 -12.06 -0.66
CA PRO A 25 -8.44 -13.00 -1.17
C PRO A 25 -7.57 -12.32 -2.24
N TYR A 26 -6.25 -12.40 -2.07
CA TYR A 26 -5.29 -11.83 -3.02
C TYR A 26 -4.04 -12.70 -3.18
N GLN A 27 -3.31 -12.47 -4.27
CA GLN A 27 -1.99 -13.05 -4.51
C GLN A 27 -0.91 -11.97 -4.43
N ILE A 28 0.29 -12.35 -4.00
CA ILE A 28 1.46 -11.47 -3.97
C ILE A 28 2.49 -11.95 -4.99
N VAL A 29 2.79 -11.12 -5.98
CA VAL A 29 3.95 -11.30 -6.85
C VAL A 29 5.10 -10.48 -6.28
N ARG A 30 6.16 -11.14 -5.84
CA ARG A 30 7.32 -10.49 -5.22
C ARG A 30 8.42 -10.22 -6.24
N TYR A 31 8.95 -9.01 -6.18
CA TYR A 31 10.05 -8.52 -7.00
C TYR A 31 11.21 -8.10 -6.10
N GLN A 32 12.43 -8.28 -6.61
CA GLN A 32 13.63 -7.73 -5.99
C GLN A 32 14.21 -6.62 -6.87
N ARG A 33 14.67 -5.56 -6.22
CA ARG A 33 15.46 -4.50 -6.85
C ARG A 33 16.75 -5.07 -7.40
N GLU A 34 17.17 -4.50 -8.51
CA GLU A 34 18.49 -4.75 -9.06
C GLU A 34 19.58 -4.17 -8.13
N LYS A 35 20.84 -4.57 -8.33
CA LYS A 35 21.99 -4.00 -7.59
C LYS A 35 22.09 -2.47 -7.72
N SER A 36 21.54 -1.93 -8.81
CA SER A 36 21.41 -0.48 -9.09
C SER A 36 20.32 0.21 -8.27
N MET A 37 19.62 -0.50 -7.38
CA MET A 37 18.43 -0.06 -6.63
C MET A 37 17.20 0.24 -7.51
N LEU A 38 17.29 0.01 -8.82
CA LEU A 38 16.18 0.18 -9.75
C LEU A 38 15.21 -1.00 -9.68
N ALA A 39 13.97 -0.74 -10.09
CA ALA A 39 12.99 -1.80 -10.26
C ALA A 39 13.35 -2.70 -11.46
N PRO A 40 13.15 -4.02 -11.33
CA PRO A 40 13.46 -4.95 -12.39
C PRO A 40 12.56 -4.72 -13.61
N ALA A 41 13.05 -5.07 -14.79
CA ALA A 41 12.28 -4.97 -16.04
C ALA A 41 10.92 -5.68 -15.98
N ALA A 42 10.82 -6.78 -15.22
CA ALA A 42 9.57 -7.51 -15.01
C ALA A 42 8.47 -6.64 -14.36
N LEU A 43 8.80 -5.77 -13.40
CA LEU A 43 7.82 -4.86 -12.78
C LEU A 43 7.42 -3.73 -13.74
N LYS A 44 8.36 -3.24 -14.56
CA LYS A 44 8.08 -2.21 -15.58
C LYS A 44 7.13 -2.71 -16.68
N LYS A 45 7.15 -4.02 -16.97
CA LYS A 45 6.19 -4.65 -17.90
C LYS A 45 4.77 -4.66 -17.36
N VAL A 46 4.60 -4.73 -16.03
CA VAL A 46 3.28 -4.65 -15.39
C VAL A 46 2.79 -3.20 -15.40
N HIS A 47 3.61 -2.26 -14.95
CA HIS A 47 3.25 -0.84 -14.99
C HIS A 47 4.46 0.04 -15.36
N PRO A 48 4.32 0.96 -16.34
CA PRO A 48 5.43 1.78 -16.86
C PRO A 48 6.21 2.57 -15.81
N LEU A 49 5.54 2.96 -14.71
CA LEU A 49 6.18 3.66 -13.59
C LEU A 49 7.30 2.84 -12.91
N GLY A 50 7.28 1.51 -13.00
CA GLY A 50 8.28 0.65 -12.37
C GLY A 50 8.38 0.86 -10.86
N LYS A 51 7.27 1.15 -10.19
CA LYS A 51 7.19 1.36 -8.74
C LYS A 51 6.15 0.43 -8.14
N SER A 52 6.33 0.11 -6.87
CA SER A 52 5.41 -0.70 -6.07
C SER A 52 4.76 0.17 -4.98
N PRO A 53 3.51 -0.13 -4.60
CA PRO A 53 2.68 -1.25 -5.10
C PRO A 53 2.04 -0.98 -6.46
N VAL A 54 1.73 -2.07 -7.16
CA VAL A 54 0.74 -2.12 -8.25
C VAL A 54 -0.30 -3.16 -7.85
N LEU A 55 -1.58 -2.84 -8.04
CA LEU A 55 -2.70 -3.75 -7.85
C LEU A 55 -3.31 -4.08 -9.21
N GLU A 56 -3.48 -5.36 -9.51
CA GLU A 56 -4.29 -5.82 -10.62
C GLU A 56 -5.63 -6.35 -10.09
N ASP A 57 -6.71 -5.92 -10.72
CA ASP A 57 -8.05 -6.41 -10.43
C ASP A 57 -8.95 -6.31 -11.67
N ASN A 58 -9.62 -7.41 -12.04
CA ASN A 58 -10.58 -7.47 -13.15
C ASN A 58 -10.10 -6.81 -14.48
N GLY A 59 -8.80 -6.91 -14.79
CA GLY A 59 -8.19 -6.32 -15.99
C GLY A 59 -7.70 -4.87 -15.82
N TYR A 60 -7.99 -4.23 -14.68
CA TYR A 60 -7.40 -2.94 -14.32
C TYR A 60 -6.02 -3.14 -13.70
N VAL A 61 -5.10 -2.24 -14.03
CA VAL A 61 -3.76 -2.16 -13.43
C VAL A 61 -3.63 -0.79 -12.77
N LEU A 62 -3.61 -0.78 -11.45
CA LEU A 62 -3.62 0.43 -10.63
C LEU A 62 -2.25 0.62 -9.98
N ALA A 63 -1.65 1.78 -10.19
CA ALA A 63 -0.44 2.22 -9.51
C ALA A 63 -0.74 3.42 -8.61
N GLU A 64 0.23 3.75 -7.74
CA GLU A 64 0.09 4.69 -6.62
C GLU A 64 -0.81 4.18 -5.51
N SER A 65 -0.22 3.98 -4.34
CA SER A 65 -0.87 3.27 -3.26
C SER A 65 -2.05 4.02 -2.62
N GLY A 66 -2.29 5.29 -2.97
CA GLY A 66 -3.41 6.09 -2.43
C GLY A 66 -4.64 5.84 -3.28
N ALA A 67 -4.47 5.94 -4.61
CA ALA A 67 -5.48 5.56 -5.59
C ALA A 67 -5.90 4.09 -5.43
N ILE A 68 -4.97 3.18 -5.13
CA ILE A 68 -5.31 1.78 -4.82
C ILE A 68 -6.21 1.68 -3.59
N LEU A 69 -5.94 2.42 -2.51
CA LEU A 69 -6.76 2.39 -1.30
C LEU A 69 -8.15 2.98 -1.53
N GLU A 70 -8.25 4.06 -2.32
CA GLU A 70 -9.52 4.65 -2.74
C GLU A 70 -10.32 3.65 -3.58
N TYR A 71 -9.69 2.98 -4.55
CA TYR A 71 -10.32 1.93 -5.35
C TYR A 71 -10.87 0.79 -4.49
N LEU A 72 -10.08 0.30 -3.52
CA LEU A 72 -10.52 -0.76 -2.60
C LEU A 72 -11.71 -0.31 -1.75
N GLN A 73 -11.72 0.93 -1.27
CA GLN A 73 -12.85 1.51 -0.55
C GLN A 73 -14.11 1.64 -1.40
N GLU A 74 -13.97 2.05 -2.66
CA GLU A 74 -15.13 2.25 -3.53
C GLU A 74 -15.71 0.93 -4.07
N THR A 75 -14.84 -0.05 -4.30
CA THR A 75 -15.21 -1.28 -5.01
C THR A 75 -15.50 -2.44 -4.06
N TRP A 76 -14.73 -2.56 -2.97
CA TRP A 76 -14.73 -3.75 -2.12
C TRP A 76 -15.16 -3.50 -0.67
N ASP A 77 -15.15 -2.25 -0.20
CA ASP A 77 -15.57 -1.89 1.17
C ASP A 77 -17.09 -1.63 1.27
N SER A 78 -17.90 -2.64 1.00
CA SER A 78 -19.36 -2.53 1.13
C SER A 78 -19.82 -2.27 2.57
N GLY A 79 -18.99 -2.64 3.55
CA GLY A 79 -19.25 -2.44 4.98
C GLY A 79 -18.86 -1.04 5.50
N GLY A 80 -18.14 -0.25 4.71
CA GLY A 80 -17.62 1.05 5.13
C GLY A 80 -16.59 0.97 6.26
N LEU A 81 -15.84 -0.13 6.35
CA LEU A 81 -14.82 -0.38 7.36
C LEU A 81 -13.62 0.57 7.22
N LEU A 82 -13.21 0.86 5.98
CA LEU A 82 -12.09 1.75 5.68
C LEU A 82 -12.55 3.16 5.33
N LYS A 83 -13.85 3.36 5.10
CA LYS A 83 -14.44 4.64 4.69
C LYS A 83 -14.93 5.45 5.89
N PRO A 84 -14.19 6.47 6.34
CA PRO A 84 -14.67 7.36 7.40
C PRO A 84 -15.95 8.09 6.95
N GLN A 85 -16.92 8.21 7.86
CA GLN A 85 -18.22 8.83 7.57
C GLN A 85 -18.28 10.30 8.01
N ALA A 86 -17.72 10.62 9.18
CA ALA A 86 -17.66 11.99 9.71
C ALA A 86 -16.71 12.88 8.89
N ILE A 87 -17.00 14.18 8.85
CA ILE A 87 -16.21 15.12 8.05
C ILE A 87 -14.81 15.31 8.62
N GLU A 88 -14.68 15.31 9.94
CA GLU A 88 -13.42 15.39 10.68
C GLU A 88 -12.52 14.20 10.36
N ASP A 89 -13.09 12.99 10.37
CA ASP A 89 -12.36 11.75 10.07
C ASP A 89 -11.98 11.70 8.58
N LYS A 90 -12.85 12.18 7.68
CA LYS A 90 -12.52 12.32 6.25
C LYS A 90 -11.37 13.29 6.03
N LEU A 91 -11.31 14.39 6.78
CA LEU A 91 -10.22 15.36 6.70
C LEU A 91 -8.91 14.76 7.19
N GLN A 92 -8.92 14.07 8.34
CA GLN A 92 -7.74 13.36 8.84
C GLN A 92 -7.29 12.29 7.86
N TYR A 93 -8.21 11.44 7.40
CA TYR A 93 -7.93 10.39 6.43
C TYR A 93 -7.29 10.95 5.15
N ARG A 94 -7.86 12.00 4.55
CA ARG A 94 -7.30 12.66 3.37
C ARG A 94 -5.96 13.36 3.63
N PHE A 95 -5.76 13.89 4.83
CA PHE A 95 -4.49 14.50 5.22
C PHE A 95 -3.38 13.44 5.33
N TRP A 96 -3.70 12.27 5.90
CA TRP A 96 -2.73 11.19 6.09
C TRP A 96 -2.54 10.30 4.85
N LEU A 97 -3.51 10.26 3.91
CA LEU A 97 -3.45 9.39 2.73
C LEU A 97 -2.22 9.67 1.84
N PRO A 98 -1.84 10.93 1.57
CA PRO A 98 -0.58 11.28 0.91
C PRO A 98 0.63 11.17 1.85
N LEU A 99 0.48 11.39 3.16
CA LEU A 99 1.58 11.37 4.13
C LEU A 99 2.13 9.95 4.37
N CYS A 100 1.30 8.91 4.22
CA CYS A 100 1.74 7.52 4.08
C CYS A 100 2.65 7.27 2.86
N ARG A 101 2.79 8.23 1.93
CA ARG A 101 3.80 8.19 0.85
C ARG A 101 5.20 8.56 1.38
N ARG A 102 5.36 9.30 2.49
CA ARG A 102 6.68 9.77 2.97
C ARG A 102 7.15 9.14 4.29
N LEU A 103 6.27 8.53 5.09
CA LEU A 103 6.59 7.95 6.41
C LEU A 103 6.64 6.42 6.44
N ALA A 104 7.18 5.78 5.40
CA ALA A 104 7.46 4.34 5.49
C ALA A 104 8.70 4.00 6.35
N ASP A 105 9.39 5.02 6.88
CA ASP A 105 10.60 4.83 7.71
C ASP A 105 10.36 5.09 9.22
N ALA A 106 9.17 5.53 9.64
CA ALA A 106 8.94 5.96 11.04
C ALA A 106 8.12 4.97 11.90
N ALA A 107 7.55 3.91 11.33
CA ALA A 107 6.78 2.92 12.09
C ALA A 107 7.61 1.69 12.53
N ALA A 108 8.90 1.62 12.19
CA ALA A 108 9.80 0.55 12.64
C ALA A 108 10.60 0.89 13.92
N VAL A 109 10.36 2.06 14.54
CA VAL A 109 11.13 2.52 15.72
C VAL A 109 10.42 2.38 17.06
N ASN A 110 9.24 1.76 17.14
CA ASN A 110 8.54 1.61 18.43
C ASN A 110 8.44 0.18 18.98
N GLU A 111 9.13 -0.79 18.38
CA GLU A 111 9.20 -2.17 18.90
C GLU A 111 10.63 -2.65 19.19
N ALA A 112 11.51 -1.75 19.64
CA ALA A 112 12.79 -2.15 20.19
C ALA A 112 13.19 -1.30 21.40
N GLY A 113 12.86 -1.81 22.58
CA GLY A 113 13.71 -1.66 23.76
C GLY A 113 13.54 -0.40 24.59
N VAL A 114 12.76 -0.55 25.65
CA VAL A 114 12.95 0.18 26.91
C VAL A 114 14.44 0.20 27.29
N ARG A 115 15.01 1.41 27.43
CA ARG A 115 15.91 1.79 28.53
C ARG A 115 16.08 3.31 28.55
N GLN A 116 15.55 3.94 29.59
CA GLN A 116 15.98 5.28 29.97
C GLN A 116 17.32 5.19 30.71
N PRO A 117 18.19 6.21 30.60
CA PRO A 117 19.09 6.57 31.68
C PRO A 117 18.74 7.96 32.23
N GLY A 118 19.05 8.13 33.51
CA GLY A 118 18.77 9.31 34.33
C GLY A 118 19.72 10.47 34.14
#